data_AF-A0A034WGL6-F1
#
_entry.id   AF-A0A034WGL6-F1
#
_cell.length_a   1.000
_cell.length_b   1.000
_cell.length_c   1.000
_cell.angle_alpha   90.00
_cell.angle_beta   90.00
_cell.angle_gamma   90.00
#
_symmetry.space_group_name_H-M   'P 1'
#
loop_
_entity.id
_entity.type
_entity.pdbx_description
1 polymer ?
#
loop_
_entity_poly.entity_id
_entity_poly.type
_entity_poly.pdbx_seq_one_letter_code
_entity_poly.pdbx_strand_id
1 'polypeptide(L)'
;QDYNKDVLTQITIPNVMLNVKTQSKTVDDGSPAVESEIEENFDIESLEENLQFYSGDWWEYVKLTTKNDENKTNKFDYILTSETIYNPQNQQKLLDTFYAKLNTNGVVLVAAKTYYFGVGGGLRQFEELITSDKRFQFKVVWSSADGVKREILELRLK
;
A
#
# COMPACT_ATOMS: atom_id res chain seq x y z
N GLN A 1 11.40 7.17 7.21
CA GLN A 1 10.33 7.08 6.21
C GLN A 1 9.71 8.45 6.08
N ASP A 2 9.42 8.84 4.84
CA ASP A 2 9.25 10.25 4.49
C ASP A 2 7.78 10.70 4.45
N TYR A 3 6.84 9.76 4.60
CA TYR A 3 5.41 10.06 4.74
C TYR A 3 5.11 10.45 6.19
N ASN A 4 5.11 11.75 6.46
CA ASN A 4 4.81 12.31 7.77
C ASN A 4 3.37 12.85 7.83
N LYS A 5 2.95 13.27 9.03
CA LYS A 5 1.60 13.77 9.30
C LYS A 5 1.19 14.92 8.38
N ASP A 6 2.12 15.84 8.08
CA ASP A 6 1.82 17.04 7.30
C ASP A 6 1.53 16.69 5.83
N VAL A 7 2.31 15.77 5.24
CA VAL A 7 2.02 15.26 3.88
C VAL A 7 0.64 14.60 3.84
N LEU A 8 0.33 13.78 4.84
CA LEU A 8 -0.96 13.09 4.93
C LEU A 8 -2.14 14.08 5.00
N THR A 9 -2.06 15.08 5.89
CA THR A 9 -3.18 16.01 6.14
C THR A 9 -3.30 17.12 5.11
N GLN A 10 -2.18 17.61 4.58
CA GLN A 10 -2.17 18.77 3.68
C GLN A 10 -2.18 18.39 2.20
N ILE A 11 -1.75 17.18 1.85
CA ILE A 11 -1.65 16.73 0.45
C ILE A 11 -2.51 15.51 0.21
N THR A 12 -2.27 14.40 0.93
CA THR A 12 -2.89 13.11 0.61
C THR A 12 -4.40 13.13 0.79
N ILE A 13 -4.88 13.49 1.99
CA ILE A 13 -6.31 13.52 2.30
C ILE A 13 -7.06 14.45 1.33
N PRO A 14 -6.64 15.71 1.11
CA PRO A 14 -7.30 16.58 0.13
C PRO A 14 -7.36 15.99 -1.28
N ASN A 15 -6.26 15.40 -1.78
CA ASN A 15 -6.23 14.80 -3.11
C ASN A 15 -7.14 13.57 -3.23
N VAL A 16 -7.17 12.72 -2.20
CA VAL A 16 -8.11 11.57 -2.17
C VAL A 16 -9.55 12.08 -2.23
N MET A 17 -9.91 13.04 -1.39
CA MET A 17 -11.28 13.59 -1.36
C MET A 17 -11.67 14.29 -2.66
N LEU A 18 -10.74 14.95 -3.34
CA LEU A 18 -10.99 15.57 -4.65
C LEU A 18 -11.22 14.52 -5.76
N ASN A 19 -10.40 13.47 -5.78
CA ASN A 19 -10.55 12.41 -6.79
C ASN A 19 -11.86 11.65 -6.63
N VAL A 20 -12.25 11.38 -5.38
CA VAL A 20 -13.56 10.78 -5.06
C VAL A 20 -14.70 11.66 -5.59
N LYS A 21 -14.70 12.97 -5.29
CA LYS A 21 -15.73 13.93 -5.76
C LYS A 21 -15.74 14.20 -7.25
N THR A 22 -14.63 13.99 -7.94
CA THR A 22 -14.55 14.20 -9.39
C THR A 22 -15.19 13.04 -10.14
N GLN A 23 -15.11 11.82 -9.60
CA GLN A 23 -15.76 10.64 -10.17
C GLN A 23 -17.30 10.65 -10.01
N SER A 24 -17.88 11.46 -9.12
CA SER A 24 -19.35 11.63 -9.03
C SER A 24 -19.96 12.64 -9.98
N LYS A 25 -19.16 13.47 -10.65
CA LYS A 25 -19.68 14.37 -11.69
C LYS A 25 -19.71 13.64 -13.03
N THR A 26 -20.68 12.74 -13.20
CA THR A 26 -21.11 12.32 -14.54
C THR A 26 -21.61 13.54 -15.30
N VAL A 27 -21.17 13.64 -16.54
CA VAL A 27 -21.35 14.75 -17.48
C VAL A 27 -22.83 15.15 -17.58
N ASP A 28 -23.15 16.39 -17.18
CA ASP A 28 -24.28 17.09 -17.76
C ASP A 28 -23.71 18.05 -18.83
N ASP A 29 -24.28 17.95 -20.03
CA ASP A 29 -24.07 18.78 -21.23
C ASP A 29 -22.99 18.36 -22.26
N GLY A 30 -23.35 17.41 -23.13
CA GLY A 30 -23.35 17.68 -24.58
C GLY A 30 -22.09 17.42 -25.44
N SER A 31 -21.07 16.67 -25.01
CA SER A 31 -19.87 16.40 -25.84
C SER A 31 -19.57 14.90 -26.03
N PRO A 32 -19.27 14.41 -27.25
CA PRO A 32 -18.91 13.02 -27.47
C PRO A 32 -17.39 12.85 -27.35
N ALA A 33 -16.92 12.33 -26.22
CA ALA A 33 -15.58 11.76 -26.13
C ALA A 33 -15.67 10.42 -25.40
N VAL A 34 -15.56 9.37 -26.21
CA VAL A 34 -15.54 7.97 -25.81
C VAL A 34 -14.24 7.69 -25.07
N GLU A 35 -14.30 7.51 -23.75
CA GLU A 35 -13.38 6.68 -23.00
C GLU A 35 -14.23 5.80 -22.08
N SER A 36 -14.12 4.49 -22.26
CA SER A 36 -14.98 3.47 -21.67
C SER A 36 -15.11 3.64 -20.16
N GLU A 37 -16.26 4.17 -19.75
CA GLU A 37 -16.66 4.36 -18.36
C GLU A 37 -16.89 2.98 -17.74
N ILE A 38 -16.08 2.63 -16.74
CA ILE A 38 -16.47 1.60 -15.77
C ILE A 38 -17.57 2.27 -14.94
N GLU A 39 -18.83 2.12 -15.38
CA GLU A 39 -20.02 2.48 -14.63
C GLU A 39 -20.17 1.50 -13.44
N GLU A 40 -19.28 1.60 -12.45
CA GLU A 40 -19.60 1.17 -11.10
C GLU A 40 -20.11 2.40 -10.36
N ASN A 41 -21.41 2.40 -10.02
CA ASN A 41 -22.01 3.38 -9.11
C ASN A 41 -21.24 3.35 -7.78
N PHE A 42 -20.17 4.12 -7.70
CA PHE A 42 -19.33 4.23 -6.51
C PHE A 42 -20.05 5.13 -5.52
N ASP A 43 -20.64 4.53 -4.48
CA ASP A 43 -21.28 5.27 -3.39
C ASP A 43 -20.20 6.00 -2.58
N ILE A 44 -20.03 7.29 -2.87
CA ILE A 44 -19.04 8.16 -2.25
C ILE A 44 -19.29 8.34 -0.76
N GLU A 45 -20.54 8.42 -0.33
CA GLU A 45 -20.86 8.56 1.10
C GLU A 45 -20.39 7.31 1.84
N SER A 46 -20.65 6.12 1.27
CA SER A 46 -20.12 4.88 1.81
C SER A 46 -18.58 4.83 1.79
N LEU A 47 -17.92 5.44 0.79
CA LEU A 47 -16.46 5.44 0.71
C LEU A 47 -15.84 6.35 1.77
N GLU A 48 -16.39 7.54 2.00
CA GLU A 48 -15.93 8.45 3.05
C GLU A 48 -16.04 7.80 4.44
N GLU A 49 -17.07 6.99 4.67
CA GLU A 49 -17.23 6.21 5.91
C GLU A 49 -16.21 5.05 6.06
N ASN A 50 -15.70 4.53 4.95
CA ASN A 50 -14.77 3.40 4.91
C ASN A 50 -13.29 3.81 4.79
N LEU A 51 -12.99 5.12 4.68
CA LEU A 51 -11.63 5.62 4.59
C LEU A 51 -11.04 5.95 5.98
N GLN A 52 -9.88 5.39 6.25
CA GLN A 52 -9.14 5.65 7.49
C GLN A 52 -7.72 6.09 7.18
N PHE A 53 -7.29 7.17 7.81
CA PHE A 53 -5.95 7.75 7.62
C PHE A 53 -5.15 7.67 8.90
N TYR A 54 -3.93 7.14 8.79
CA TYR A 54 -3.01 6.96 9.91
C TYR A 54 -1.65 7.56 9.59
N SER A 55 -1.05 8.21 10.59
CA SER A 55 0.34 8.69 10.54
C SER A 55 1.10 8.22 11.76
N GLY A 56 2.32 7.71 11.58
CA GLY A 56 3.18 7.29 12.68
C GLY A 56 4.08 6.13 12.29
N ASP A 57 4.64 5.49 13.30
CA ASP A 57 5.45 4.29 13.12
C ASP A 57 4.57 3.08 12.77
N TRP A 58 5.06 2.22 11.87
CA TRP A 58 4.33 1.02 11.43
C TRP A 58 3.95 0.08 12.57
N TRP A 59 4.86 -0.16 13.52
CA TRP A 59 4.57 -1.09 14.61
C TRP A 59 3.61 -0.49 15.62
N GLU A 60 3.69 0.82 15.85
CA GLU A 60 2.74 1.52 16.70
C GLU A 60 1.34 1.50 16.08
N TYR A 61 1.23 1.66 14.76
CA TYR A 61 -0.02 1.45 14.03
C TYR A 61 -0.61 0.06 14.28
N VAL A 62 0.20 -1.00 14.22
CA VAL A 62 -0.25 -2.37 14.51
C VAL A 62 -0.82 -2.47 15.92
N LYS A 63 -0.13 -1.94 16.93
CA LYS A 63 -0.60 -1.98 18.33
C LYS A 63 -1.92 -1.24 18.50
N LEU A 64 -2.01 -0.02 17.99
CA LEU A 64 -3.18 0.85 18.15
C LEU A 64 -4.44 0.23 17.52
N THR A 65 -4.28 -0.35 16.32
CA THR A 65 -5.40 -0.94 15.58
C THR A 65 -5.71 -2.38 15.98
N THR A 66 -4.92 -3.00 16.87
CA THR A 66 -5.21 -4.35 17.40
C THR A 66 -5.84 -4.29 18.79
N LYS A 67 -5.61 -3.22 19.56
CA LYS A 67 -6.20 -3.04 20.90
C LYS A 67 -7.67 -2.64 20.91
N ASN A 68 -8.14 -2.00 19.85
CA ASN A 68 -9.46 -1.35 19.84
C ASN A 68 -10.59 -2.21 19.26
N ASP A 69 -10.33 -3.45 18.82
CA ASP A 69 -11.33 -4.28 18.13
C ASP A 69 -11.50 -5.65 18.79
N GLU A 70 -12.52 -5.77 19.65
CA GLU A 70 -12.92 -7.06 20.24
C GLU A 70 -13.69 -7.95 19.25
N ASN A 71 -14.09 -7.45 18.07
CA ASN A 71 -14.98 -8.20 17.15
C ASN A 71 -14.70 -8.08 15.63
N LYS A 72 -13.65 -7.40 15.17
CA LYS A 72 -13.25 -7.45 13.75
C LYS A 72 -11.74 -7.64 13.60
N THR A 73 -11.38 -8.66 12.82
CA THR A 73 -10.02 -8.87 12.37
C THR A 73 -9.63 -7.70 11.46
N ASN A 74 -8.97 -6.67 12.01
CA ASN A 74 -8.41 -5.52 11.27
C ASN A 74 -7.23 -5.96 10.41
N LYS A 75 -7.54 -6.80 9.43
CA LYS A 75 -6.65 -7.40 8.47
C LYS A 75 -7.14 -7.10 7.07
N PHE A 76 -6.20 -7.05 6.14
CA PHE A 76 -6.44 -6.64 4.77
C PHE A 76 -6.30 -7.82 3.82
N ASP A 77 -7.15 -7.85 2.81
CA ASP A 77 -7.01 -8.76 1.67
C ASP A 77 -5.88 -8.30 0.74
N TYR A 78 -5.65 -6.99 0.67
CA TYR A 78 -4.59 -6.39 -0.12
C TYR A 78 -3.81 -5.36 0.71
N ILE A 79 -2.49 -5.48 0.70
CA ILE A 79 -1.58 -4.45 1.22
C ILE A 79 -0.73 -3.97 0.06
N LEU A 80 -0.84 -2.68 -0.27
CA LEU A 80 -0.09 -2.05 -1.35
C LEU A 80 0.98 -1.15 -0.76
N THR A 81 2.20 -1.25 -1.28
CA THR A 81 3.28 -0.37 -0.84
C THR A 81 4.23 -0.07 -2.00
N SER A 82 4.75 1.15 -2.01
CA SER A 82 5.69 1.61 -3.04
C SER A 82 6.86 2.32 -2.41
N GLU A 83 8.08 1.95 -2.80
CA GLU A 83 9.33 2.60 -2.40
C GLU A 83 9.53 2.66 -0.87
N THR A 84 9.14 1.62 -0.14
CA THR A 84 9.19 1.58 1.34
C THR A 84 10.33 0.77 1.95
N ILE A 85 11.07 0.02 1.13
CA ILE A 85 12.15 -0.88 1.57
C ILE A 85 13.56 -0.28 1.44
N TYR A 86 13.67 1.01 1.14
CA TYR A 86 14.95 1.69 0.90
C TYR A 86 15.87 1.77 2.13
N ASN A 87 15.29 1.70 3.33
CA ASN A 87 16.04 1.70 4.59
C ASN A 87 16.03 0.29 5.21
N PRO A 88 17.17 -0.44 5.20
CA PRO A 88 17.27 -1.79 5.75
C PRO A 88 16.82 -1.93 7.20
N GLN A 89 17.10 -0.93 8.04
CA GLN A 89 16.81 -0.96 9.47
C GLN A 89 15.30 -1.03 9.76
N ASN A 90 14.47 -0.62 8.80
CA ASN A 90 13.02 -0.63 8.94
C ASN A 90 12.36 -1.83 8.24
N GLN A 91 13.08 -2.60 7.42
CA GLN A 91 12.50 -3.69 6.62
C GLN A 91 11.86 -4.79 7.48
N GLN A 92 12.50 -5.21 8.59
CA GLN A 92 11.93 -6.22 9.49
C GLN A 92 10.60 -5.74 10.08
N LYS A 93 10.58 -4.49 10.55
CA LYS A 93 9.37 -3.86 11.11
C LYS A 93 8.24 -3.77 10.07
N LEU A 94 8.57 -3.52 8.80
CA LEU A 94 7.59 -3.55 7.71
C LEU A 94 7.03 -4.97 7.51
N LEU A 95 7.90 -5.98 7.48
CA LEU A 95 7.52 -7.37 7.32
C LEU A 95 6.64 -7.87 8.48
N ASP A 96 6.96 -7.47 9.72
CA ASP A 96 6.14 -7.74 10.90
C ASP A 96 4.76 -7.09 10.81
N THR A 97 4.70 -5.89 10.23
CA THR A 97 3.44 -5.16 10.00
C THR A 97 2.58 -5.90 8.98
N PHE A 98 3.17 -6.37 7.87
CA PHE A 98 2.46 -7.22 6.92
C PHE A 98 1.92 -8.48 7.59
N TYR A 99 2.73 -9.16 8.39
CA TYR A 99 2.30 -10.40 9.04
C TYR A 99 1.12 -10.19 9.99
N ALA A 100 1.15 -9.12 10.77
CA ALA A 100 0.08 -8.80 11.71
C ALA A 100 -1.22 -8.38 11.00
N LYS A 101 -1.11 -7.73 9.84
CA LYS A 101 -2.23 -7.07 9.16
C LYS A 101 -2.71 -7.75 7.89
N LEU A 102 -2.08 -8.82 7.43
CA LEU A 102 -2.56 -9.56 6.26
C LEU A 102 -3.55 -10.64 6.68
N ASN A 103 -4.64 -10.75 5.92
CA ASN A 103 -5.54 -11.89 5.96
C ASN A 103 -4.84 -13.18 5.50
N THR A 104 -5.36 -14.32 5.92
CA THR A 104 -4.79 -15.65 5.57
C THR A 104 -4.63 -15.84 4.05
N ASN A 105 -5.60 -15.36 3.27
CA ASN A 105 -5.61 -15.42 1.80
C ASN A 105 -5.17 -14.11 1.13
N GLY A 106 -4.71 -13.13 1.92
CA GLY A 106 -4.35 -11.81 1.45
C GLY A 106 -3.06 -11.78 0.63
N VAL A 107 -2.84 -10.63 -0.01
CA VAL A 107 -1.69 -10.37 -0.87
C VAL A 107 -1.01 -9.07 -0.47
N VAL A 108 0.32 -9.08 -0.37
CA VAL A 108 1.11 -7.85 -0.32
C VAL A 108 1.76 -7.61 -1.68
N LEU A 109 1.62 -6.41 -2.24
CA LEU A 109 2.34 -5.97 -3.42
C LEU A 109 3.35 -4.90 -3.04
N VAL A 110 4.63 -5.22 -3.20
CA VAL A 110 5.76 -4.32 -2.89
C VAL A 110 6.38 -3.85 -4.20
N ALA A 111 6.10 -2.61 -4.59
CA ALA A 111 6.77 -1.96 -5.71
C ALA A 111 8.05 -1.28 -5.22
N ALA A 112 9.21 -1.66 -5.75
CA ALA A 112 10.48 -1.09 -5.29
C ALA A 112 11.56 -1.12 -6.38
N LYS A 113 12.57 -0.25 -6.23
CA LYS A 113 13.83 -0.36 -6.97
C LYS A 113 14.57 -1.62 -6.53
N THR A 114 15.27 -2.25 -7.48
CA THR A 114 16.14 -3.39 -7.14
C THR A 114 17.29 -2.99 -6.23
N TYR A 115 17.73 -1.73 -6.33
CA TYR A 115 18.79 -1.17 -5.51
C TYR A 115 18.59 0.34 -5.28
N TYR A 116 18.86 0.81 -4.06
CA TYR A 116 18.85 2.23 -3.70
C TYR A 116 20.27 2.70 -3.37
N PHE A 117 20.81 3.59 -4.20
CA PHE A 117 22.14 4.16 -3.99
C PHE A 117 22.21 4.97 -2.68
N GLY A 118 23.30 4.81 -1.93
CA GLY A 118 23.57 5.56 -0.69
C GLY A 118 22.94 4.97 0.57
N VAL A 119 21.64 4.65 0.54
CA VAL A 119 20.89 4.17 1.73
C VAL A 119 20.96 2.64 1.94
N GLY A 120 21.45 1.90 0.95
CA GLY A 120 21.82 0.48 1.08
C GLY A 120 20.66 -0.53 1.08
N GLY A 121 19.41 -0.07 1.02
CA GLY A 121 18.26 -0.95 0.82
C GLY A 121 18.11 -1.41 -0.64
N GLY A 122 17.29 -2.42 -0.85
CA GLY A 122 16.99 -2.97 -2.18
C GLY A 122 16.17 -4.23 -2.10
N LEU A 123 15.62 -4.66 -3.25
CA LEU A 123 14.79 -5.87 -3.32
C LEU A 123 15.55 -7.12 -2.92
N ARG A 124 16.81 -7.29 -3.35
CA ARG A 124 17.57 -8.52 -3.09
C ARG A 124 17.78 -8.78 -1.60
N GLN A 125 18.13 -7.73 -0.85
CA GLN A 125 18.22 -7.80 0.61
C GLN A 125 16.85 -8.09 1.26
N PHE A 126 15.77 -7.49 0.75
CA PHE A 126 14.44 -7.74 1.28
C PHE A 126 13.96 -9.18 0.99
N GLU A 127 14.29 -9.73 -0.18
CA GLU A 127 14.05 -11.15 -0.54
C GLU A 127 14.79 -12.10 0.41
N GLU A 128 16.05 -11.81 0.76
CA GLU A 128 16.83 -12.57 1.73
C GLU A 128 16.19 -12.53 3.13
N LEU A 129 15.71 -11.36 3.55
CA LEU A 129 14.98 -11.19 4.80
C LEU A 129 13.72 -12.06 4.84
N ILE A 130 12.88 -11.99 3.79
CA ILE A 130 11.66 -12.79 3.69
C ILE A 130 11.97 -14.29 3.72
N THR A 131 13.03 -14.70 3.00
CA THR A 131 13.46 -16.10 2.94
C THR A 131 13.90 -16.61 4.32
N SER A 132 14.62 -15.78 5.07
CA SER A 132 15.13 -16.12 6.42
C SER A 132 14.03 -16.16 7.47
N ASP A 133 13.06 -15.25 7.37
CA ASP A 133 11.93 -15.11 8.29
C ASP A 133 10.90 -16.25 8.17
N LYS A 134 10.76 -16.81 6.97
CA LYS A 134 9.93 -18.00 6.65
C LYS A 134 8.41 -17.84 6.83
N ARG A 135 7.89 -16.72 7.32
CA ARG A 135 6.42 -16.50 7.42
C ARG A 135 5.76 -16.24 6.06
N PHE A 136 6.52 -15.79 5.07
CA PHE A 136 6.03 -15.48 3.73
C PHE A 136 6.73 -16.28 2.65
N GLN A 137 6.01 -16.45 1.55
CA GLN A 137 6.53 -16.79 0.23
C GLN A 137 6.38 -15.57 -0.68
N PHE A 138 7.24 -15.46 -1.68
CA PHE A 138 7.19 -14.34 -2.63
C PHE A 138 7.48 -14.76 -4.06
N LYS A 139 7.03 -13.94 -5.01
CA LYS A 139 7.39 -14.03 -6.43
C LYS A 139 7.42 -12.64 -7.06
N VAL A 140 8.26 -12.45 -8.07
CA VAL A 140 8.26 -11.23 -8.88
C VAL A 140 7.10 -11.34 -9.88
N VAL A 141 6.21 -10.34 -9.88
CA VAL A 141 5.04 -10.30 -10.79
C VAL A 141 5.16 -9.25 -11.89
N TRP A 142 6.09 -8.31 -11.75
CA TRP A 142 6.38 -7.31 -12.77
C TRP A 142 7.82 -6.82 -12.64
N SER A 143 8.43 -6.44 -13.75
CA SER A 143 9.75 -5.79 -13.80
C SER A 143 9.80 -4.73 -14.88
N SER A 144 10.46 -3.60 -14.61
CA SER A 144 10.67 -2.53 -15.59
C SER A 144 11.66 -2.94 -16.67
N ALA A 145 11.41 -2.54 -17.92
CA ALA A 145 12.33 -2.75 -19.04
C ALA A 145 13.49 -1.73 -19.06
N ASP A 146 13.19 -0.46 -18.76
CA ASP A 146 14.14 0.64 -18.95
C ASP A 146 14.42 1.44 -17.66
N GLY A 147 15.60 2.06 -17.62
CA GLY A 147 16.04 2.93 -16.53
C GLY A 147 16.50 2.18 -15.28
N VAL A 148 16.37 2.82 -14.12
CA VAL A 148 16.66 2.17 -12.84
C VAL A 148 15.69 1.00 -12.66
N LYS A 149 16.24 -0.21 -12.55
CA LYS A 149 15.46 -1.44 -12.49
C LYS A 149 14.53 -1.43 -11.27
N ARG A 150 13.24 -1.65 -11.53
CA ARG A 150 12.16 -1.75 -10.55
C ARG A 150 11.43 -3.06 -10.74
N GLU A 151 10.94 -3.63 -9.65
CA GLU A 151 10.14 -4.85 -9.69
C GLU A 151 8.95 -4.70 -8.73
N ILE A 152 7.87 -5.45 -9.01
CA ILE A 152 6.77 -5.63 -8.07
C ILE A 152 6.89 -7.05 -7.53
N LEU A 153 7.02 -7.14 -6.21
CA LEU A 153 7.07 -8.39 -5.47
C LEU A 153 5.68 -8.69 -4.89
N GLU A 154 5.13 -9.86 -5.20
CA GLU A 154 3.94 -10.39 -4.55
C GLU A 154 4.36 -11.26 -3.36
N LEU A 155 3.87 -10.96 -2.16
CA LEU A 155 4.05 -11.81 -0.97
C LEU A 155 2.72 -12.41 -0.54
N ARG A 156 2.76 -13.66 -0.09
CA ARG A 156 1.65 -14.39 0.55
C ARG A 156 2.16 -15.12 1.78
N LEU A 157 1.28 -15.35 2.75
CA LEU A 157 1.61 -16.19 3.90
C LEU A 157 1.95 -17.61 3.42
N LYS A 158 2.89 -18.25 4.11
CA LYS A 158 3.25 -19.67 3.92
C LYS A 158 2.36 -20.58 4.75
#